data_AF-A0A7X5Y121-F1
#
_entry.id   AF-A0A7X5Y121-F1
#
_cell.length_a   1.000
_cell.length_b   1.000
_cell.length_c   1.000
_cell.angle_alpha   90.00
_cell.angle_beta   90.00
_cell.angle_gamma   90.00
#
_symmetry.space_group_name_H-M   'P 1'
#
loop_
_entity.id
_entity.type
_entity.pdbx_description
1 polymer ?
#
loop_
_entity_poly.entity_id
_entity_poly.type
_entity_poly.pdbx_seq_one_letter_code
_entity_poly.pdbx_strand_id
1 'polypeptide(L)'
;MPTFEQDALEHAAPGLAAAPPDAGWPTDQSHRPAPHDAAILDAAPSIPEAAASHAAIVAYARIVLERAGAGRDEAPAPHDATAPALDLVGARDLFVQILIADALLDIDVGAQHPVIETVVREVVRHRRAADRARQTSADRYYDLSGDVGELAQILLLFARLSRRDLIAAHCAPPLAVLLAYAEADGVLPTWVLPNNAAPDAVETVASLVFGLARWDARRFLGMIVAGARWIADRQQPDGSWGSAAGIDPYHGTWLTLRLLGAVMPNHPAVARGARFLHTSRRPGRGWGVDGADPLATALAVLALRASRTALPPELAGEARAILAPGAAGWQARPLLRFARTAAGLPVLVDHGSSATTALFALKASTALEPGRSR
;
A
#
# COMPACT_ATOMS: atom_id res chain seq x y z
N MET A 1 31.43 -34.87 47.64
CA MET A 1 31.29 -33.59 48.36
C MET A 1 31.50 -32.46 47.37
N PRO A 2 30.61 -31.47 47.22
CA PRO A 2 29.28 -31.25 47.82
C PRO A 2 28.14 -31.56 46.81
N THR A 3 27.18 -32.44 47.14
CA THR A 3 25.77 -32.19 47.53
C THR A 3 24.90 -31.45 46.49
N PHE A 4 24.15 -32.27 45.74
CA PHE A 4 22.99 -31.92 44.94
C PHE A 4 21.76 -31.77 45.85
N GLU A 5 21.01 -30.68 45.72
CA GLU A 5 19.62 -30.59 46.15
C GLU A 5 18.73 -30.45 44.91
N GLN A 6 17.86 -31.44 44.72
CA GLN A 6 16.69 -31.39 43.85
C GLN A 6 15.59 -30.65 44.61
N ASP A 7 14.95 -29.68 43.99
CA ASP A 7 13.59 -29.30 44.36
C ASP A 7 12.73 -29.18 43.11
N ALA A 8 11.69 -30.01 43.10
CA ALA A 8 10.59 -30.02 42.16
C ALA A 8 9.54 -29.02 42.63
N LEU A 9 9.06 -28.15 41.75
CA LEU A 9 7.84 -27.37 41.97
C LEU A 9 6.97 -27.39 40.70
N GLU A 10 6.04 -28.35 40.75
CA GLU A 10 4.63 -28.33 40.37
C GLU A 10 4.11 -27.39 39.27
N HIS A 11 3.37 -28.04 38.37
CA HIS A 11 2.39 -27.49 37.45
C HIS A 11 1.39 -26.54 38.12
N ALA A 12 1.27 -25.32 37.57
CA ALA A 12 0.10 -24.47 37.73
C ALA A 12 -0.35 -23.94 36.35
N ALA A 13 -1.59 -24.27 35.97
CA ALA A 13 -2.26 -23.75 34.79
C ALA A 13 -2.65 -22.27 34.98
N PRO A 14 -2.61 -21.41 33.95
CA PRO A 14 -3.21 -20.08 34.05
C PRO A 14 -4.72 -20.17 33.76
N GLY A 15 -5.52 -19.74 34.74
CA GLY A 15 -6.97 -19.69 34.69
C GLY A 15 -7.53 -18.59 33.77
N LEU A 16 -8.81 -18.76 33.44
CA LEU A 16 -9.64 -17.85 32.65
C LEU A 16 -9.60 -16.41 33.21
N ALA A 17 -9.18 -15.46 32.38
CA ALA A 17 -9.37 -14.04 32.62
C ALA A 17 -10.74 -13.60 32.08
N ALA A 18 -11.44 -12.83 32.91
CA ALA A 18 -12.81 -12.36 32.75
C ALA A 18 -13.02 -11.38 31.57
N ALA A 19 -14.25 -11.36 31.06
CA ALA A 19 -14.73 -10.45 30.02
C ALA A 19 -14.71 -8.97 30.47
N PRO A 20 -14.38 -8.00 29.59
CA PRO A 20 -14.51 -6.58 29.88
C PRO A 20 -15.98 -6.11 29.80
N PRO A 21 -16.36 -5.05 30.53
CA PRO A 21 -17.75 -4.60 30.63
C PRO A 21 -18.23 -3.80 29.41
N ASP A 22 -19.54 -3.90 29.16
CA ASP A 22 -20.29 -3.11 28.18
C ASP A 22 -20.09 -1.60 28.36
N ALA A 23 -19.48 -0.95 27.37
CA ALA A 23 -19.46 0.50 27.24
C ALA A 23 -20.53 0.91 26.22
N GLY A 24 -21.66 1.43 26.73
CA GLY A 24 -22.74 1.98 25.93
C GLY A 24 -22.30 3.19 25.08
N TRP A 25 -22.83 3.26 23.86
CA TRP A 25 -22.63 4.38 22.93
C TRP A 25 -23.36 5.64 23.42
N PRO A 26 -22.73 6.83 23.44
CA PRO A 26 -23.45 8.08 23.65
C PRO A 26 -24.17 8.49 22.36
N THR A 27 -25.46 8.79 22.49
CA THR A 27 -26.32 9.40 21.48
C THR A 27 -26.00 10.88 21.25
N ASP A 28 -25.93 11.26 19.97
CA ASP A 28 -26.24 12.55 19.32
C ASP A 28 -26.05 13.86 20.12
N GLN A 29 -25.06 14.67 19.68
CA GLN A 29 -25.17 16.13 19.70
C GLN A 29 -24.58 16.74 18.42
N SER A 30 -25.48 17.11 17.51
CA SER A 30 -25.42 18.24 16.56
C SER A 30 -24.14 19.12 16.52
N HIS A 31 -23.36 18.99 15.45
CA HIS A 31 -22.45 20.05 14.99
C HIS A 31 -22.79 20.50 13.55
N ARG A 32 -23.26 21.74 13.44
CA ARG A 32 -23.31 22.52 12.19
C ARG A 32 -21.89 22.86 11.73
N PRO A 33 -21.55 22.77 10.43
CA PRO A 33 -20.31 23.34 9.92
C PRO A 33 -20.41 24.87 9.80
N ALA A 34 -19.35 25.56 10.18
CA ALA A 34 -19.18 27.00 9.98
C ALA A 34 -18.81 27.33 8.52
N PRO A 35 -19.20 28.49 7.98
CA PRO A 35 -18.93 28.91 6.60
C PRO A 35 -17.53 29.56 6.48
N HIS A 36 -17.05 29.70 5.23
CA HIS A 36 -15.73 30.18 4.76
C HIS A 36 -14.73 29.02 4.55
N ASP A 37 -14.39 28.56 3.33
CA ASP A 37 -14.02 29.31 2.13
C ASP A 37 -14.59 28.69 0.82
N ALA A 38 -15.75 29.20 0.41
CA ALA A 38 -16.42 28.89 -0.85
C ALA A 38 -15.92 29.73 -2.05
N ALA A 39 -14.62 30.09 -2.09
CA ALA A 39 -14.13 31.14 -3.01
C ALA A 39 -12.95 30.73 -3.91
N ILE A 40 -12.69 29.43 -4.12
CA ILE A 40 -11.76 28.95 -5.18
C ILE A 40 -12.49 27.89 -6.02
N LEU A 41 -13.62 28.29 -6.60
CA LEU A 41 -14.43 27.47 -7.51
C LEU A 41 -14.78 28.31 -8.74
N ASP A 42 -13.77 28.64 -9.54
CA ASP A 42 -14.01 29.30 -10.83
C ASP A 42 -12.93 28.90 -11.85
N ALA A 43 -12.96 27.62 -12.25
CA ALA A 43 -12.42 27.06 -13.50
C ALA A 43 -12.42 25.51 -13.53
N ALA A 44 -13.26 24.83 -12.73
CA ALA A 44 -13.42 23.38 -12.84
C ALA A 44 -14.54 23.08 -13.86
N PRO A 45 -14.30 22.28 -14.91
CA PRO A 45 -15.35 21.90 -15.85
C PRO A 45 -16.46 21.12 -15.12
N SER A 46 -17.71 21.41 -15.46
CA SER A 46 -18.89 20.75 -14.91
C SER A 46 -18.82 19.23 -15.10
N ILE A 47 -19.06 18.47 -14.02
CA ILE A 47 -18.98 17.01 -13.99
C ILE A 47 -20.28 16.42 -14.58
N PRO A 48 -20.25 15.72 -15.74
CA PRO A 48 -21.45 15.16 -16.34
C PRO A 48 -21.94 13.90 -15.60
N GLU A 49 -23.21 13.54 -15.78
CA GLU A 49 -23.81 12.23 -15.44
C GLU A 49 -23.01 11.02 -15.99
N ALA A 50 -22.12 11.25 -16.96
CA ALA A 50 -21.12 10.32 -17.47
C ALA A 50 -19.92 10.04 -16.52
N ALA A 51 -19.88 10.65 -15.33
CA ALA A 51 -18.77 10.59 -14.37
C ALA A 51 -18.39 9.18 -13.91
N ALA A 52 -19.34 8.25 -13.90
CA ALA A 52 -19.09 6.85 -13.54
C ALA A 52 -18.48 6.01 -14.69
N SER A 53 -18.36 6.55 -15.91
CA SER A 53 -17.72 5.80 -17.00
C SER A 53 -16.21 5.69 -16.77
N HIS A 54 -15.62 4.57 -17.19
CA HIS A 54 -14.17 4.38 -17.13
C HIS A 54 -13.39 5.52 -17.79
N ALA A 55 -13.84 5.94 -18.98
CA ALA A 55 -13.24 7.04 -19.73
C ALA A 55 -13.24 8.37 -18.95
N ALA A 56 -14.34 8.69 -18.25
CA ALA A 56 -14.42 9.91 -17.43
C ALA A 56 -13.48 9.85 -16.23
N ILE A 57 -13.43 8.73 -15.51
CA ILE A 57 -12.52 8.52 -14.38
C ILE A 57 -11.07 8.68 -14.85
N VAL A 58 -10.68 8.05 -15.95
CA VAL A 58 -9.33 8.15 -16.51
C VAL A 58 -8.99 9.59 -16.92
N ALA A 59 -9.88 10.27 -17.64
CA ALA A 59 -9.65 11.63 -18.10
C ALA A 59 -9.43 12.59 -16.92
N TYR A 60 -10.27 12.52 -15.89
CA TYR A 60 -10.16 13.39 -14.73
C TYR A 60 -8.95 13.04 -13.84
N ALA A 61 -8.75 11.75 -13.55
CA ALA A 61 -7.60 11.30 -12.76
C ALA A 61 -6.28 11.67 -13.44
N ARG A 62 -6.18 11.54 -14.76
CA ARG A 62 -4.96 11.96 -15.49
C ARG A 62 -4.61 13.43 -15.23
N ILE A 63 -5.58 14.33 -15.27
CA ILE A 63 -5.35 15.77 -15.00
C ILE A 63 -4.84 15.99 -13.57
N VAL A 64 -5.48 15.35 -12.59
CA VAL A 64 -5.10 15.45 -11.17
C VAL A 64 -3.69 14.91 -10.95
N LEU A 65 -3.40 13.73 -11.49
CA LEU A 65 -2.11 13.05 -11.36
C LEU A 65 -0.98 13.79 -12.07
N GLU A 66 -1.23 14.40 -13.24
CA GLU A 66 -0.22 15.20 -13.93
C GLU A 66 0.11 16.50 -13.17
N ARG A 67 -0.89 17.13 -12.53
CA ARG A 67 -0.69 18.31 -11.68
C ARG A 67 0.08 17.99 -10.40
N ALA A 68 -0.35 16.94 -9.70
CA ALA A 68 0.35 16.44 -8.51
C ALA A 68 1.78 15.99 -8.85
N GLY A 69 1.95 15.35 -10.01
CA GLY A 69 3.23 14.93 -10.57
C GLY A 69 4.18 16.09 -10.90
N ALA A 70 3.63 17.21 -11.36
CA ALA A 70 4.38 18.43 -11.65
C ALA A 70 4.70 19.28 -10.40
N GLY A 71 4.21 18.88 -9.21
CA GLY A 71 4.42 19.60 -7.96
C GLY A 71 3.53 20.83 -7.79
N ARG A 72 2.32 20.83 -8.38
CA ARG A 72 1.30 21.86 -8.18
C ARG A 72 0.17 21.28 -7.32
N ASP A 73 0.10 21.74 -6.07
CA ASP A 73 -0.91 21.50 -5.00
C ASP A 73 -1.17 20.06 -4.50
N GLU A 74 -0.93 19.83 -3.20
CA GLU A 74 -1.96 19.72 -2.14
C GLU A 74 -1.28 19.47 -0.79
N ALA A 75 -1.77 20.12 0.28
CA ALA A 75 -1.37 19.81 1.65
C ALA A 75 -2.05 18.50 2.13
N PRO A 76 -1.43 17.71 3.01
CA PRO A 76 -2.05 16.51 3.59
C PRO A 76 -3.39 16.84 4.26
N ALA A 77 -4.33 15.89 4.27
CA ALA A 77 -5.60 16.07 4.96
C ALA A 77 -5.38 16.29 6.48
N PRO A 78 -6.12 17.21 7.13
CA PRO A 78 -6.09 17.31 8.58
C PRO A 78 -6.76 16.07 9.21
N HIS A 79 -6.11 15.49 10.22
CA HIS A 79 -6.65 14.39 11.01
C HIS A 79 -7.59 14.88 12.12
N ASP A 80 -8.66 14.13 12.40
CA ASP A 80 -9.39 14.20 13.66
C ASP A 80 -8.45 13.80 14.82
N ALA A 81 -8.42 14.62 15.86
CA ALA A 81 -7.36 14.74 16.86
C ALA A 81 -7.26 13.58 17.89
N THR A 82 -7.01 12.34 17.45
CA THR A 82 -6.69 11.21 18.37
C THR A 82 -5.53 10.31 17.92
N ALA A 83 -4.91 10.57 16.76
CA ALA A 83 -3.74 9.81 16.30
C ALA A 83 -2.42 10.33 16.91
N PRO A 84 -1.43 9.45 17.18
CA PRO A 84 -0.13 9.85 17.73
C PRO A 84 0.59 10.81 16.78
N ALA A 85 1.40 11.72 17.33
CA ALA A 85 2.06 12.81 16.60
C ALA A 85 2.68 12.35 15.26
N LEU A 86 2.04 12.75 14.17
CA LEU A 86 2.48 12.51 12.80
C LEU A 86 3.44 13.63 12.40
N ASP A 87 4.69 13.28 12.12
CA ASP A 87 5.61 14.21 11.46
C ASP A 87 5.12 14.42 10.03
N LEU A 88 4.45 15.54 9.81
CA LEU A 88 4.03 16.05 8.51
C LEU A 88 5.28 16.40 7.69
N VAL A 89 5.84 15.42 6.97
CA VAL A 89 6.93 15.68 6.04
C VAL A 89 6.36 16.34 4.78
N GLY A 90 6.33 17.66 4.80
CA GLY A 90 6.03 18.51 3.65
C GLY A 90 7.19 18.58 2.64
N ALA A 91 6.80 18.80 1.38
CA ALA A 91 7.58 18.88 0.13
C ALA A 91 7.91 17.53 -0.54
N ARG A 92 7.10 17.21 -1.57
CA ARG A 92 7.32 16.13 -2.55
C ARG A 92 7.58 14.78 -1.92
N ASP A 93 6.54 14.17 -1.38
CA ASP A 93 6.60 12.77 -1.00
C ASP A 93 6.91 11.89 -2.22
N LEU A 94 8.19 11.51 -2.33
CA LEU A 94 8.74 10.75 -3.44
C LEU A 94 7.98 9.42 -3.61
N PHE A 95 7.51 8.84 -2.51
CA PHE A 95 6.74 7.61 -2.54
C PHE A 95 5.44 7.77 -3.35
N VAL A 96 4.61 8.77 -3.03
CA VAL A 96 3.41 9.09 -3.83
C VAL A 96 3.76 9.41 -5.27
N GLN A 97 4.86 10.13 -5.53
CA GLN A 97 5.30 10.44 -6.89
C GLN A 97 5.63 9.19 -7.70
N ILE A 98 6.26 8.19 -7.09
CA ILE A 98 6.52 6.88 -7.73
C ILE A 98 5.19 6.15 -7.99
N LEU A 99 4.23 6.18 -7.07
CA LEU A 99 2.89 5.60 -7.26
C LEU A 99 2.13 6.27 -8.41
N ILE A 100 2.21 7.60 -8.52
CA ILE A 100 1.63 8.38 -9.62
C ILE A 100 2.24 7.93 -10.95
N ALA A 101 3.58 7.87 -11.05
CA ALA A 101 4.24 7.41 -12.27
C ALA A 101 3.83 5.97 -12.64
N ASP A 102 3.75 5.06 -11.67
CA ASP A 102 3.27 3.69 -11.89
C ASP A 102 1.78 3.63 -12.32
N ALA A 103 0.93 4.53 -11.80
CA ALA A 103 -0.47 4.66 -12.21
C ALA A 103 -0.62 5.18 -13.65
N LEU A 104 0.21 6.15 -14.07
CA LEU A 104 0.19 6.64 -15.45
C LEU A 104 0.58 5.55 -16.45
N LEU A 105 1.53 4.67 -16.09
CA LEU A 105 1.84 3.49 -16.89
C LEU A 105 0.66 2.51 -17.00
N ASP A 106 -0.38 2.64 -16.16
CA ASP A 106 -1.53 1.75 -16.23
C ASP A 106 -2.53 2.10 -17.35
N ILE A 107 -2.51 3.35 -17.78
CA ILE A 107 -3.36 3.90 -18.85
C ILE A 107 -2.55 4.17 -20.12
N ASP A 108 -1.46 3.40 -20.31
CA ASP A 108 -0.58 3.42 -21.49
C ASP A 108 0.05 4.80 -21.80
N VAL A 109 0.21 5.64 -20.79
CA VAL A 109 1.04 6.85 -20.90
C VAL A 109 2.49 6.40 -21.14
N GLY A 110 3.08 6.90 -22.23
CA GLY A 110 4.41 6.50 -22.66
C GLY A 110 5.51 6.80 -21.63
N ALA A 111 6.55 5.97 -21.61
CA ALA A 111 7.68 6.09 -20.67
C ALA A 111 8.42 7.44 -20.72
N GLN A 112 8.33 8.16 -21.84
CA GLN A 112 8.94 9.49 -22.07
C GLN A 112 8.04 10.63 -21.57
N HIS A 113 6.93 10.33 -20.89
CA HIS A 113 6.04 11.36 -20.38
C HIS A 113 6.77 12.25 -19.35
N PRO A 114 6.66 13.58 -19.43
CA PRO A 114 7.47 14.50 -18.60
C PRO A 114 7.35 14.27 -17.08
N VAL A 115 6.17 13.84 -16.62
CA VAL A 115 5.94 13.48 -15.20
C VAL A 115 6.77 12.26 -14.82
N ILE A 116 6.72 11.19 -15.62
CA ILE A 116 7.47 9.94 -15.37
C ILE A 116 8.97 10.22 -15.40
N GLU A 117 9.46 10.97 -16.39
CA GLU A 117 10.88 11.33 -16.47
C GLU A 117 11.35 12.17 -15.28
N THR A 118 10.50 13.07 -14.80
CA THR A 118 10.79 13.88 -13.61
C THR A 118 10.87 13.01 -12.36
N VAL A 119 9.93 12.09 -12.17
CA VAL A 119 9.97 11.13 -11.06
C VAL A 119 11.23 10.26 -11.13
N VAL A 120 11.58 9.73 -12.30
CA VAL A 120 12.81 8.94 -12.48
C VAL A 120 14.06 9.73 -12.09
N ARG A 121 14.14 11.02 -12.47
CA ARG A 121 15.27 11.89 -12.07
C ARG A 121 15.33 12.12 -10.56
N GLU A 122 14.18 12.37 -9.92
CA GLU A 122 14.12 12.55 -8.47
C GLU A 122 14.48 11.26 -7.72
N VAL A 123 14.02 10.10 -8.19
CA VAL A 123 14.41 8.79 -7.65
C VAL A 123 15.93 8.61 -7.74
N VAL A 124 16.53 8.87 -8.90
CA VAL A 124 17.99 8.74 -9.07
C VAL A 124 18.74 9.70 -8.14
N ARG A 125 18.27 10.95 -8.00
CA ARG A 125 18.84 11.93 -7.08
C ARG A 125 18.77 11.45 -5.63
N HIS A 126 17.60 10.96 -5.21
CA HIS A 126 17.34 10.44 -3.88
C HIS A 126 18.23 9.22 -3.58
N ARG A 127 18.27 8.22 -4.47
CA ARG A 127 19.08 7.01 -4.29
C ARG A 127 20.58 7.32 -4.18
N ARG A 128 21.11 8.23 -5.01
CA ARG A 128 22.49 8.70 -4.91
C ARG A 128 22.80 9.39 -3.58
N ALA A 129 21.84 10.13 -3.02
CA ALA A 129 21.99 10.75 -1.71
C ALA A 129 22.01 9.72 -0.59
N ALA A 130 21.08 8.76 -0.62
CA ALA A 130 21.03 7.64 0.34
C ALA A 130 22.30 6.78 0.29
N ASP A 131 22.84 6.51 -0.89
CA ASP A 131 24.08 5.73 -1.05
C ASP A 131 25.30 6.45 -0.44
N ARG A 132 25.40 7.78 -0.60
CA ARG A 132 26.45 8.58 0.06
C ARG A 132 26.31 8.58 1.57
N ALA A 133 25.09 8.72 2.09
CA ALA A 133 24.84 8.71 3.53
C ALA A 133 25.14 7.35 4.18
N ARG A 134 24.93 6.24 3.47
CA ARG A 134 25.29 4.90 3.96
C ARG A 134 26.79 4.68 4.08
N GLN A 135 27.59 5.23 3.18
CA GLN A 135 29.06 5.14 3.29
C GLN A 135 29.61 5.81 4.56
N THR A 136 28.85 6.74 5.16
CA THR A 136 29.24 7.45 6.38
C THR A 136 28.72 6.81 7.68
N SER A 137 27.75 5.90 7.62
CA SER A 137 27.14 5.26 8.79
C SER A 137 27.31 3.74 8.74
N ALA A 138 28.09 3.18 9.65
CA ALA A 138 28.36 1.75 9.71
C ALA A 138 27.12 0.90 10.06
N ASP A 139 27.00 -0.22 9.35
CA ASP A 139 25.96 -1.26 9.38
C ASP A 139 25.10 -1.38 10.64
N ARG A 140 23.86 -0.91 10.55
CA ARG A 140 22.73 -1.48 11.28
C ARG A 140 21.55 -1.66 10.33
N TYR A 141 21.65 -2.76 9.59
CA TYR A 141 20.58 -3.39 8.80
C TYR A 141 19.22 -3.50 9.54
N TYR A 142 19.26 -3.45 10.88
CA TYR A 142 18.15 -3.63 11.83
C TYR A 142 16.96 -2.64 11.68
N ASP A 143 17.07 -1.62 10.82
CA ASP A 143 16.12 -0.50 10.71
C ASP A 143 15.52 -0.29 9.29
N LEU A 144 15.36 -1.33 8.47
CA LEU A 144 15.07 -1.15 7.04
C LEU A 144 13.61 -1.22 6.58
N SER A 145 12.64 -1.56 7.44
CA SER A 145 11.26 -1.82 6.96
C SER A 145 10.64 -0.67 6.14
N GLY A 146 10.75 0.56 6.64
CA GLY A 146 10.24 1.77 5.95
C GLY A 146 10.95 2.12 4.63
N ASP A 147 12.23 1.77 4.49
CA ASP A 147 13.00 2.02 3.25
C ASP A 147 12.81 0.89 2.22
N VAL A 148 12.54 -0.32 2.68
CA VAL A 148 12.34 -1.48 1.79
C VAL A 148 11.04 -1.34 0.99
N GLY A 149 9.98 -0.80 1.59
CA GLY A 149 8.74 -0.49 0.86
C GLY A 149 8.97 0.49 -0.30
N GLU A 150 9.74 1.56 -0.06
CA GLU A 150 10.10 2.52 -1.10
C GLU A 150 11.01 1.87 -2.16
N LEU A 151 12.05 1.14 -1.75
CA LEU A 151 12.94 0.40 -2.65
C LEU A 151 12.18 -0.57 -3.55
N ALA A 152 11.20 -1.28 -3.01
CA ALA A 152 10.34 -2.19 -3.76
C ALA A 152 9.52 -1.46 -4.83
N GLN A 153 8.99 -0.28 -4.49
CA GLN A 153 8.20 0.54 -5.40
C GLN A 153 9.08 1.18 -6.50
N ILE A 154 10.32 1.58 -6.17
CA ILE A 154 11.33 2.00 -7.15
C ILE A 154 11.70 0.86 -8.11
N LEU A 155 11.97 -0.34 -7.57
CA LEU A 155 12.27 -1.53 -8.36
C LEU A 155 11.14 -1.83 -9.34
N LEU A 156 9.90 -1.80 -8.86
CA LEU A 156 8.72 -2.04 -9.69
C LEU A 156 8.61 -1.02 -10.84
N LEU A 157 8.75 0.28 -10.53
CA LEU A 157 8.71 1.33 -11.55
C LEU A 157 9.79 1.12 -12.62
N PHE A 158 11.05 0.91 -12.20
CA PHE A 158 12.15 0.70 -13.16
C PHE A 158 12.01 -0.59 -13.96
N ALA A 159 11.48 -1.67 -13.36
CA ALA A 159 11.19 -2.90 -14.08
C ALA A 159 10.13 -2.69 -15.17
N ARG A 160 9.06 -1.96 -14.86
CA ARG A 160 8.00 -1.61 -15.84
C ARG A 160 8.50 -0.69 -16.95
N LEU A 161 9.41 0.22 -16.63
CA LEU A 161 10.08 1.09 -17.62
C LEU A 161 11.21 0.38 -18.38
N SER A 162 11.49 -0.90 -18.09
CA SER A 162 12.61 -1.65 -18.67
C SER A 162 13.99 -0.99 -18.48
N ARG A 163 14.17 -0.21 -17.40
CA ARG A 163 15.42 0.52 -17.08
C ARG A 163 16.40 -0.35 -16.30
N ARG A 164 16.91 -1.40 -16.96
CA ARG A 164 17.87 -2.36 -16.38
C ARG A 164 19.13 -1.66 -15.85
N ASP A 165 19.55 -0.59 -16.52
CA ASP A 165 20.66 0.28 -16.12
C ASP A 165 20.42 0.90 -14.72
N LEU A 166 19.23 1.46 -14.50
CA LEU A 166 18.87 2.08 -13.22
C LEU A 166 18.66 1.04 -12.12
N ILE A 167 18.09 -0.12 -12.46
CA ILE A 167 17.97 -1.23 -11.49
C ILE A 167 19.35 -1.68 -11.03
N ALA A 168 20.28 -1.91 -11.96
CA ALA A 168 21.64 -2.32 -11.63
C ALA A 168 22.38 -1.27 -10.78
N ALA A 169 22.19 0.02 -11.07
CA ALA A 169 22.86 1.11 -10.35
C ALA A 169 22.26 1.40 -8.97
N HIS A 170 20.94 1.32 -8.81
CA HIS A 170 20.24 1.91 -7.66
C HIS A 170 19.41 0.93 -6.83
N CYS A 171 19.07 -0.24 -7.37
CA CYS A 171 18.30 -1.27 -6.67
C CYS A 171 19.14 -2.49 -6.34
N ALA A 172 20.00 -2.95 -7.26
CA ALA A 172 20.78 -4.17 -7.05
C ALA A 172 21.75 -4.07 -5.85
N PRO A 173 22.48 -2.96 -5.60
CA PRO A 173 23.35 -2.87 -4.43
C PRO A 173 22.61 -2.96 -3.07
N PRO A 174 21.54 -2.17 -2.79
CA PRO A 174 20.81 -2.35 -1.54
C PRO A 174 20.13 -3.72 -1.44
N LEU A 175 19.64 -4.28 -2.55
CA LEU A 175 19.08 -5.64 -2.57
C LEU A 175 20.15 -6.70 -2.28
N ALA A 176 21.38 -6.54 -2.78
CA ALA A 176 22.46 -7.48 -2.48
C ALA A 176 22.77 -7.50 -0.98
N VAL A 177 22.75 -6.35 -0.31
CA VAL A 177 22.89 -6.29 1.16
C VAL A 177 21.68 -6.95 1.84
N LEU A 178 20.46 -6.60 1.41
CA LEU A 178 19.21 -7.15 1.96
C LEU A 178 19.10 -8.67 1.81
N LEU A 179 19.58 -9.20 0.70
CA LEU A 179 19.42 -10.60 0.33
C LEU A 179 20.65 -11.44 0.64
N ALA A 180 21.83 -10.85 0.85
CA ALA A 180 23.01 -11.59 1.31
C ALA A 180 22.78 -12.26 2.68
N TYR A 181 22.00 -11.62 3.56
CA TYR A 181 21.55 -12.23 4.81
C TYR A 181 20.59 -13.42 4.60
N ALA A 182 20.05 -13.60 3.39
CA ALA A 182 19.09 -14.65 3.06
C ALA A 182 19.73 -15.92 2.46
N GLU A 183 20.99 -15.90 2.03
CA GLU A 183 21.61 -16.99 1.25
C GLU A 183 22.44 -18.00 2.08
N ALA A 184 22.67 -17.79 3.38
CA ALA A 184 23.59 -18.62 4.17
C ALA A 184 23.09 -20.06 4.46
N ASP A 185 21.77 -20.32 4.48
CA ASP A 185 21.22 -21.60 4.98
C ASP A 185 20.37 -22.40 3.97
N GLY A 186 20.32 -22.01 2.68
CA GLY A 186 19.56 -22.75 1.65
C GLY A 186 18.03 -22.80 1.86
N VAL A 187 17.54 -22.16 2.90
CA VAL A 187 16.15 -21.87 3.23
C VAL A 187 16.09 -20.35 3.37
N LEU A 188 15.07 -19.72 2.78
CA LEU A 188 14.87 -18.28 2.98
C LEU A 188 14.59 -18.00 4.44
N PRO A 189 15.46 -17.26 5.14
CA PRO A 189 15.27 -17.01 6.56
C PRO A 189 13.95 -16.29 6.78
N THR A 190 13.30 -16.62 7.89
CA THR A 190 11.92 -16.22 8.26
C THR A 190 11.68 -14.70 8.40
N TRP A 191 12.61 -13.86 7.96
CA TRP A 191 12.55 -12.42 8.03
C TRP A 191 13.55 -11.78 7.03
N VAL A 192 13.17 -11.48 5.78
CA VAL A 192 14.03 -10.59 4.95
C VAL A 192 14.14 -9.17 5.57
N LEU A 193 13.40 -8.91 6.66
CA LEU A 193 13.43 -7.70 7.48
C LEU A 193 13.75 -8.05 8.95
N PRO A 194 14.77 -7.47 9.60
CA PRO A 194 15.21 -7.80 10.97
C PRO A 194 14.18 -7.67 12.09
N ASN A 195 12.98 -7.17 11.79
CA ASN A 195 11.89 -7.06 12.73
C ASN A 195 10.62 -7.72 12.15
N ASN A 196 10.51 -9.05 12.26
CA ASN A 196 9.31 -9.80 11.87
C ASN A 196 8.06 -9.48 12.72
N ALA A 197 8.24 -8.78 13.84
CA ALA A 197 7.19 -8.23 14.69
C ALA A 197 6.84 -6.78 14.32
N ALA A 198 7.50 -6.20 13.31
CA ALA A 198 7.15 -4.87 12.85
C ALA A 198 5.71 -4.86 12.31
N PRO A 199 4.90 -3.85 12.68
CA PRO A 199 3.50 -3.78 12.28
C PRO A 199 3.31 -3.75 10.76
N ASP A 200 4.31 -3.29 9.99
CA ASP A 200 4.29 -3.21 8.52
C ASP A 200 4.92 -4.41 7.79
N ALA A 201 5.35 -5.45 8.51
CA ALA A 201 6.15 -6.52 7.92
C ALA A 201 5.44 -7.22 6.74
N VAL A 202 4.13 -7.41 6.81
CA VAL A 202 3.34 -8.02 5.71
C VAL A 202 3.36 -7.16 4.46
N GLU A 203 3.11 -5.85 4.58
CA GLU A 203 3.04 -4.91 3.46
C GLU A 203 4.40 -4.76 2.77
N THR A 204 5.46 -4.67 3.57
CA THR A 204 6.83 -4.52 3.11
C THR A 204 7.32 -5.77 2.40
N VAL A 205 7.10 -6.97 2.96
CA VAL A 205 7.44 -8.23 2.30
C VAL A 205 6.61 -8.43 1.03
N ALA A 206 5.30 -8.12 1.06
CA ALA A 206 4.43 -8.28 -0.11
C ALA A 206 4.90 -7.42 -1.28
N SER A 207 5.25 -6.16 -1.01
CA SER A 207 5.73 -5.21 -2.01
C SER A 207 7.09 -5.61 -2.57
N LEU A 208 8.05 -5.97 -1.70
CA LEU A 208 9.39 -6.40 -2.11
C LEU A 208 9.32 -7.64 -3.00
N VAL A 209 8.65 -8.70 -2.54
CA VAL A 209 8.58 -9.97 -3.26
C VAL A 209 7.84 -9.81 -4.58
N PHE A 210 6.79 -8.99 -4.62
CA PHE A 210 6.12 -8.65 -5.87
C PHE A 210 7.07 -7.91 -6.83
N GLY A 211 7.84 -6.94 -6.34
CA GLY A 211 8.87 -6.24 -7.13
C GLY A 211 9.92 -7.20 -7.73
N LEU A 212 10.44 -8.14 -6.92
CA LEU A 212 11.38 -9.17 -7.38
C LEU A 212 10.76 -10.07 -8.46
N ALA A 213 9.50 -10.50 -8.27
CA ALA A 213 8.77 -11.29 -9.25
C ALA A 213 8.55 -10.54 -10.58
N ARG A 214 8.38 -9.22 -10.53
CA ARG A 214 8.22 -8.38 -11.73
C ARG A 214 9.54 -8.04 -12.42
N TRP A 215 10.64 -7.99 -11.68
CA TRP A 215 11.97 -7.74 -12.24
C TRP A 215 12.58 -8.99 -12.88
N ASP A 216 12.74 -10.08 -12.12
CA ASP A 216 13.40 -11.31 -12.60
C ASP A 216 12.92 -12.54 -11.80
N ALA A 217 11.74 -13.06 -12.15
CA ALA A 217 11.15 -14.19 -11.45
C ALA A 217 12.01 -15.46 -11.45
N ARG A 218 12.85 -15.66 -12.47
CA ARG A 218 13.72 -16.85 -12.55
C ARG A 218 14.86 -16.75 -11.55
N ARG A 219 15.53 -15.60 -11.51
CA ARG A 219 16.60 -15.33 -10.56
C ARG A 219 16.13 -15.41 -9.11
N PHE A 220 14.93 -14.91 -8.83
CA PHE A 220 14.40 -14.78 -7.48
C PHE A 220 13.38 -15.86 -7.10
N LEU A 221 13.29 -16.98 -7.85
CA LEU A 221 12.23 -17.99 -7.67
C LEU A 221 12.12 -18.49 -6.22
N GLY A 222 13.25 -18.83 -5.60
CA GLY A 222 13.27 -19.26 -4.21
C GLY A 222 12.62 -18.20 -3.31
N MET A 223 13.15 -16.97 -3.36
CA MET A 223 12.67 -15.81 -2.57
C MET A 223 11.18 -15.59 -2.73
N ILE A 224 10.70 -15.67 -3.97
CA ILE A 224 9.31 -15.49 -4.30
C ILE A 224 8.44 -16.54 -3.62
N VAL A 225 8.82 -17.81 -3.69
CA VAL A 225 8.06 -18.90 -3.07
C VAL A 225 8.02 -18.78 -1.56
N ALA A 226 9.16 -18.53 -0.88
CA ALA A 226 9.13 -18.46 0.57
C ALA A 226 8.46 -17.20 1.10
N GLY A 227 8.70 -16.04 0.48
CA GLY A 227 8.04 -14.80 0.87
C GLY A 227 6.53 -14.89 0.71
N ALA A 228 6.05 -15.48 -0.39
CA ALA A 228 4.62 -15.67 -0.62
C ALA A 228 3.99 -16.65 0.38
N ARG A 229 4.69 -17.75 0.75
CA ARG A 229 4.22 -18.67 1.81
C ARG A 229 4.16 -17.99 3.18
N TRP A 230 5.22 -17.28 3.56
CA TRP A 230 5.29 -16.56 4.83
C TRP A 230 4.16 -15.54 5.00
N ILE A 231 3.77 -14.86 3.91
CA ILE A 231 2.62 -13.95 3.91
C ILE A 231 1.31 -14.73 4.04
N ALA A 232 1.16 -15.84 3.31
CA ALA A 232 -0.05 -16.65 3.36
C ALA A 232 -0.33 -17.22 4.76
N ASP A 233 0.72 -17.54 5.53
CA ASP A 233 0.63 -18.04 6.90
C ASP A 233 0.25 -16.96 7.93
N ARG A 234 0.29 -15.67 7.53
CA ARG A 234 -0.09 -14.51 8.36
C ARG A 234 -1.47 -13.96 8.06
N GLN A 235 -2.26 -14.67 7.27
CA GLN A 235 -3.64 -14.31 7.01
C GLN A 235 -4.45 -14.37 8.32
N GLN A 236 -5.26 -13.34 8.56
CA GLN A 236 -6.15 -13.29 9.72
C GLN A 236 -7.30 -14.30 9.59
N PRO A 237 -7.96 -14.68 10.70
CA PRO A 237 -9.08 -15.63 10.68
C PRO A 237 -10.24 -15.24 9.76
N ASP A 238 -10.49 -13.93 9.61
CA ASP A 238 -11.52 -13.40 8.71
C ASP A 238 -11.16 -13.48 7.22
N GLY A 239 -9.88 -13.76 6.90
CA GLY A 239 -9.33 -13.83 5.56
C GLY A 239 -8.56 -12.58 5.12
N SER A 240 -8.50 -11.52 5.92
CA SER A 240 -7.76 -10.30 5.62
C SER A 240 -6.26 -10.41 5.94
N TRP A 241 -5.50 -9.39 5.55
CA TRP A 241 -4.18 -9.10 6.08
C TRP A 241 -4.19 -7.67 6.63
N GLY A 242 -3.74 -7.52 7.88
CA GLY A 242 -3.74 -6.22 8.56
C GLY A 242 -2.86 -5.19 7.85
N SER A 243 -3.27 -3.92 7.89
CA SER A 243 -2.42 -2.79 7.53
C SER A 243 -1.52 -2.40 8.70
N ALA A 244 -0.38 -1.80 8.39
CA ALA A 244 0.58 -1.44 9.42
C ALA A 244 0.04 -0.44 10.47
N ALA A 245 -0.92 0.39 10.07
CA ALA A 245 -1.52 1.37 10.95
C ALA A 245 -2.79 0.89 11.65
N GLY A 246 -3.32 -0.28 11.27
CA GLY A 246 -4.58 -0.79 11.80
C GLY A 246 -5.83 0.04 11.48
N ILE A 247 -5.73 1.00 10.54
CA ILE A 247 -6.85 1.90 10.19
C ILE A 247 -7.83 1.25 9.23
N ASP A 248 -7.33 0.47 8.26
CA ASP A 248 -8.17 -0.30 7.34
C ASP A 248 -7.57 -1.68 7.01
N PRO A 249 -8.39 -2.69 6.70
CA PRO A 249 -7.92 -4.02 6.32
C PRO A 249 -7.63 -4.14 4.81
N TYR A 250 -7.85 -3.10 4.00
CA TYR A 250 -7.90 -3.22 2.54
C TYR A 250 -6.54 -3.01 1.89
N HIS A 251 -5.71 -2.11 2.41
CA HIS A 251 -4.39 -1.84 1.84
C HIS A 251 -3.46 -3.07 1.94
N GLY A 252 -3.29 -3.63 3.14
CA GLY A 252 -2.50 -4.84 3.36
C GLY A 252 -3.04 -6.07 2.62
N THR A 253 -4.37 -6.23 2.60
CA THR A 253 -5.04 -7.29 1.83
C THR A 253 -4.80 -7.14 0.33
N TRP A 254 -4.86 -5.93 -0.23
CA TRP A 254 -4.57 -5.68 -1.64
C TRP A 254 -3.13 -6.03 -1.99
N LEU A 255 -2.14 -5.52 -1.24
CA LEU A 255 -0.73 -5.81 -1.48
C LEU A 255 -0.46 -7.32 -1.46
N THR A 256 -1.06 -8.01 -0.50
CA THR A 256 -0.93 -9.45 -0.34
C THR A 256 -1.58 -10.23 -1.49
N LEU A 257 -2.84 -9.93 -1.83
CA LEU A 257 -3.53 -10.62 -2.93
C LEU A 257 -2.90 -10.30 -4.29
N ARG A 258 -2.34 -9.10 -4.47
CA ARG A 258 -1.52 -8.73 -5.64
C ARG A 258 -0.32 -9.65 -5.80
N LEU A 259 0.39 -9.96 -4.70
CA LEU A 259 1.47 -10.93 -4.73
C LEU A 259 0.94 -12.36 -4.93
N LEU A 260 0.10 -12.85 -4.02
CA LEU A 260 -0.34 -14.25 -4.01
C LEU A 260 -1.06 -14.62 -5.31
N GLY A 261 -1.91 -13.74 -5.84
CA GLY A 261 -2.58 -13.95 -7.12
C GLY A 261 -1.64 -14.00 -8.32
N ALA A 262 -0.48 -13.33 -8.25
CA ALA A 262 0.53 -13.36 -9.30
C ALA A 262 1.38 -14.64 -9.24
N VAL A 263 1.77 -15.11 -8.05
CA VAL A 263 2.81 -16.15 -7.89
C VAL A 263 2.29 -17.49 -7.34
N MET A 264 1.15 -17.49 -6.65
CA MET A 264 0.49 -18.69 -6.09
C MET A 264 -1.05 -18.60 -6.22
N PRO A 265 -1.61 -18.43 -7.44
CA PRO A 265 -3.03 -18.12 -7.62
C PRO A 265 -4.00 -19.18 -7.06
N ASN A 266 -3.57 -20.45 -7.00
CA ASN A 266 -4.38 -21.56 -6.49
C ASN A 266 -4.23 -21.79 -4.98
N HIS A 267 -3.47 -20.96 -4.27
CA HIS A 267 -3.29 -21.11 -2.83
C HIS A 267 -4.60 -20.80 -2.08
N PRO A 268 -5.03 -21.60 -1.08
CA PRO A 268 -6.28 -21.39 -0.36
C PRO A 268 -6.43 -20.00 0.27
N ALA A 269 -5.32 -19.36 0.65
CA ALA A 269 -5.31 -18.00 1.18
C ALA A 269 -5.90 -16.98 0.19
N VAL A 270 -5.69 -17.15 -1.12
CA VAL A 270 -6.24 -16.27 -2.17
C VAL A 270 -7.77 -16.32 -2.14
N ALA A 271 -8.35 -17.52 -2.13
CA ALA A 271 -9.80 -17.69 -2.07
C ALA A 271 -10.40 -17.15 -0.77
N ARG A 272 -9.71 -17.34 0.38
CA ARG A 272 -10.16 -16.78 1.66
C ARG A 272 -10.12 -15.24 1.67
N GLY A 273 -9.09 -14.63 1.07
CA GLY A 273 -9.00 -13.18 0.94
C GLY A 273 -10.07 -12.60 0.03
N ALA A 274 -10.35 -13.26 -1.11
CA ALA A 274 -11.47 -12.86 -1.96
C ALA A 274 -12.82 -12.98 -1.23
N ARG A 275 -13.01 -14.05 -0.45
CA ARG A 275 -14.21 -14.22 0.39
C ARG A 275 -14.35 -13.10 1.41
N PHE A 276 -13.28 -12.74 2.12
CA PHE A 276 -13.25 -11.59 3.03
C PHE A 276 -13.74 -10.31 2.34
N LEU A 277 -13.24 -10.02 1.14
CA LEU A 277 -13.64 -8.83 0.38
C LEU A 277 -15.12 -8.88 -0.01
N HIS A 278 -15.63 -10.03 -0.43
CA HIS A 278 -17.06 -10.18 -0.70
C HIS A 278 -17.94 -10.01 0.54
N THR A 279 -17.52 -10.53 1.70
CA THR A 279 -18.31 -10.46 2.94
C THR A 279 -18.20 -9.11 3.66
N SER A 280 -17.11 -8.37 3.47
CA SER A 280 -16.89 -7.04 4.04
C SER A 280 -17.54 -5.91 3.23
N ARG A 281 -17.97 -6.19 1.99
CA ARG A 281 -18.69 -5.24 1.15
C ARG A 281 -20.03 -4.86 1.79
N ARG A 282 -20.35 -3.57 1.79
CA ARG A 282 -21.68 -3.05 2.09
C ARG A 282 -22.47 -2.91 0.78
N PRO A 283 -23.56 -3.67 0.57
CA PRO A 283 -24.34 -3.58 -0.67
C PRO A 283 -24.78 -2.14 -0.98
N GLY A 284 -24.55 -1.67 -2.21
CA GLY A 284 -24.85 -0.31 -2.63
C GLY A 284 -23.85 0.76 -2.16
N ARG A 285 -22.85 0.39 -1.36
CA ARG A 285 -21.91 1.33 -0.73
C ARG A 285 -20.45 0.85 -0.77
N GLY A 286 -20.10 -0.21 -1.48
CA GLY A 286 -18.71 -0.65 -1.59
C GLY A 286 -18.05 -0.97 -0.25
N TRP A 287 -16.84 -0.45 -0.02
CA TRP A 287 -16.02 -0.72 1.17
C TRP A 287 -15.71 0.56 1.97
N GLY A 288 -15.19 0.37 3.19
CA GLY A 288 -14.82 1.44 4.13
C GLY A 288 -15.62 1.45 5.44
N VAL A 289 -15.14 2.21 6.44
CA VAL A 289 -15.75 2.29 7.79
C VAL A 289 -17.21 2.77 7.72
N ASP A 290 -17.49 3.75 6.87
CA ASP A 290 -18.84 4.27 6.69
C ASP A 290 -19.55 3.66 5.48
N GLY A 291 -18.81 3.06 4.53
CA GLY A 291 -19.31 2.70 3.22
C GLY A 291 -19.36 3.92 2.29
N ALA A 292 -18.99 3.70 1.03
CA ALA A 292 -18.71 4.65 -0.05
C ALA A 292 -17.36 5.36 0.06
N ASP A 293 -16.36 4.69 0.63
CA ASP A 293 -14.99 5.18 0.61
C ASP A 293 -14.32 4.84 -0.73
N PRO A 294 -13.93 5.83 -1.55
CA PRO A 294 -13.34 5.59 -2.86
C PRO A 294 -11.97 4.90 -2.80
N LEU A 295 -11.15 5.17 -1.78
CA LEU A 295 -9.85 4.53 -1.62
C LEU A 295 -10.02 3.07 -1.20
N ALA A 296 -10.84 2.80 -0.18
CA ALA A 296 -11.12 1.43 0.25
C ALA A 296 -11.77 0.60 -0.87
N THR A 297 -12.71 1.20 -1.61
CA THR A 297 -13.35 0.55 -2.76
C THR A 297 -12.35 0.26 -3.87
N ALA A 298 -11.44 1.18 -4.17
CA ALA A 298 -10.40 0.95 -5.15
C ALA A 298 -9.47 -0.21 -4.76
N LEU A 299 -9.00 -0.23 -3.50
CA LEU A 299 -8.14 -1.29 -2.98
C LEU A 299 -8.84 -2.65 -3.01
N ALA A 300 -10.11 -2.72 -2.59
CA ALA A 300 -10.90 -3.95 -2.63
C ALA A 300 -11.12 -4.47 -4.06
N VAL A 301 -11.43 -3.58 -5.02
CA VAL A 301 -11.57 -3.95 -6.44
C VAL A 301 -10.25 -4.48 -6.99
N LEU A 302 -9.13 -3.80 -6.73
CA LEU A 302 -7.82 -4.24 -7.18
C LEU A 302 -7.44 -5.60 -6.57
N ALA A 303 -7.78 -5.81 -5.30
CA ALA A 303 -7.52 -7.05 -4.59
C ALA A 303 -8.36 -8.22 -5.14
N LEU A 304 -9.66 -8.01 -5.42
CA LEU A 304 -10.53 -8.99 -6.06
C LEU A 304 -10.09 -9.33 -7.50
N ARG A 305 -9.56 -8.34 -8.23
CA ARG A 305 -8.97 -8.59 -9.55
C ARG A 305 -7.69 -9.40 -9.44
N ALA A 306 -6.84 -9.08 -8.48
CA ALA A 306 -5.62 -9.84 -8.23
C ALA A 306 -5.89 -11.30 -7.83
N SER A 307 -6.96 -11.58 -7.09
CA SER A 307 -7.36 -12.95 -6.74
C SER A 307 -7.91 -13.77 -7.92
N ARG A 308 -8.05 -13.17 -9.11
CA ARG A 308 -8.61 -13.81 -10.32
C ARG A 308 -10.01 -14.40 -10.10
N THR A 309 -10.72 -13.89 -9.11
CA THR A 309 -12.10 -14.27 -8.83
C THR A 309 -13.06 -13.51 -9.74
N ALA A 310 -14.14 -14.17 -10.14
CA ALA A 310 -15.17 -13.52 -10.95
C ALA A 310 -15.76 -12.33 -10.20
N LEU A 311 -15.78 -11.16 -10.83
CA LEU A 311 -16.48 -10.01 -10.31
C LEU A 311 -17.93 -10.02 -10.81
N PRO A 312 -18.94 -10.00 -9.91
CA PRO A 312 -20.32 -9.78 -10.30
C PRO A 312 -20.46 -8.47 -11.11
N PRO A 313 -21.21 -8.45 -12.24
CA PRO A 313 -21.41 -7.23 -13.03
C PRO A 313 -21.97 -6.06 -12.21
N GLU A 314 -22.88 -6.34 -11.28
CA GLU A 314 -23.46 -5.36 -10.36
C GLU A 314 -22.41 -4.68 -9.47
N LEU A 315 -21.41 -5.44 -9.01
CA LEU A 315 -20.29 -4.92 -8.23
C LEU A 315 -19.46 -3.95 -9.07
N ALA A 316 -19.20 -4.26 -10.34
CA ALA A 316 -18.43 -3.38 -11.21
C ALA A 316 -19.15 -2.05 -11.48
N GLY A 317 -20.48 -2.07 -11.62
CA GLY A 317 -21.29 -0.85 -11.76
C GLY A 317 -21.26 0.01 -10.50
N GLU A 318 -21.52 -0.60 -9.34
CA GLU A 318 -21.48 0.08 -8.03
C GLU A 318 -20.09 0.66 -7.73
N ALA A 319 -19.04 -0.14 -7.94
CA ALA A 319 -17.67 0.32 -7.73
C ALA A 319 -17.35 1.53 -8.61
N ARG A 320 -17.71 1.50 -9.91
CA ARG A 320 -17.49 2.66 -10.80
C ARG A 320 -18.20 3.92 -10.32
N ALA A 321 -19.41 3.79 -9.78
CA ALA A 321 -20.14 4.94 -9.23
C ALA A 321 -19.40 5.54 -8.01
N ILE A 322 -18.85 4.71 -7.13
CA ILE A 322 -18.09 5.17 -5.95
C ILE A 322 -16.72 5.73 -6.34
N LEU A 323 -16.08 5.17 -7.38
CA LEU A 323 -14.77 5.61 -7.86
C LEU A 323 -14.83 6.90 -8.69
N ALA A 324 -16.03 7.33 -9.11
CA ALA A 324 -16.22 8.58 -9.84
C ALA A 324 -15.84 9.78 -8.97
N PRO A 325 -15.19 10.81 -9.55
CA PRO A 325 -14.93 12.04 -8.81
C PRO A 325 -16.24 12.78 -8.50
N GLY A 326 -16.35 13.36 -7.30
CA GLY A 326 -17.44 14.26 -6.95
C GLY A 326 -17.20 15.69 -7.47
N ALA A 327 -18.12 16.61 -7.18
CA ALA A 327 -18.03 18.02 -7.58
C ALA A 327 -16.69 18.68 -7.21
N ALA A 328 -16.15 18.32 -6.04
CA ALA A 328 -14.89 18.81 -5.51
C ALA A 328 -13.68 17.90 -5.83
N GLY A 329 -13.83 16.93 -6.74
CA GLY A 329 -12.83 15.90 -7.01
C GLY A 329 -12.96 14.70 -6.07
N TRP A 330 -11.84 14.02 -5.81
CA TRP A 330 -11.80 12.92 -4.85
C TRP A 330 -11.52 13.42 -3.44
N GLN A 331 -12.26 12.89 -2.48
CA GLN A 331 -11.95 13.14 -1.08
C GLN A 331 -10.61 12.49 -0.71
N ALA A 332 -9.74 13.22 -0.02
CA ALA A 332 -8.53 12.67 0.56
C ALA A 332 -8.90 11.61 1.61
N ARG A 333 -8.24 10.45 1.54
CA ARG A 333 -8.40 9.34 2.49
C ARG A 333 -7.03 8.93 3.00
N PRO A 334 -6.89 8.59 4.30
CA PRO A 334 -5.61 8.19 4.85
C PRO A 334 -4.99 7.03 4.07
N LEU A 335 -3.71 7.15 3.76
CA LEU A 335 -2.89 6.06 3.23
C LEU A 335 -1.64 5.98 4.09
N LEU A 336 -1.75 5.21 5.17
CA LEU A 336 -0.69 5.15 6.17
C LEU A 336 0.39 4.14 5.79
N ARG A 337 1.64 4.52 6.00
CA ARG A 337 2.81 3.68 5.76
C ARG A 337 3.91 4.00 6.76
N PHE A 338 4.68 2.99 7.15
CA PHE A 338 5.93 3.24 7.87
C PHE A 338 7.01 3.76 6.93
N ALA A 339 7.66 4.84 7.34
CA ALA A 339 8.84 5.44 6.73
C ALA A 339 9.95 5.60 7.78
N ARG A 340 11.03 6.28 7.40
CA ARG A 340 12.17 6.57 8.29
C ARG A 340 12.41 8.07 8.39
N THR A 341 12.72 8.53 9.60
CA THR A 341 13.22 9.90 9.82
C THR A 341 14.66 10.02 9.32
N ALA A 342 15.19 11.25 9.25
CA ALA A 342 16.61 11.48 8.93
C ALA A 342 17.58 10.77 9.91
N ALA A 343 17.12 10.50 11.13
CA ALA A 343 17.89 9.75 12.14
C ALA A 343 17.72 8.22 12.02
N GLY A 344 16.97 7.73 11.03
CA GLY A 344 16.73 6.30 10.80
C GLY A 344 15.69 5.68 11.73
N LEU A 345 14.90 6.47 12.47
CA LEU A 345 13.85 5.95 13.35
C LEU A 345 12.57 5.65 12.56
N PRO A 346 11.85 4.57 12.88
CA PRO A 346 10.59 4.26 12.20
C PRO A 346 9.53 5.30 12.58
N VAL A 347 8.83 5.81 11.59
CA VAL A 347 7.74 6.78 11.76
C VAL A 347 6.57 6.39 10.87
N LEU A 348 5.36 6.51 11.40
CA LEU A 348 4.14 6.32 10.62
C LEU A 348 3.83 7.63 9.88
N VAL A 349 3.63 7.55 8.57
CA VAL A 349 3.38 8.70 7.69
C VAL A 349 2.04 8.51 7.00
N ASP A 350 1.24 9.58 6.94
CA ASP A 350 0.05 9.62 6.10
C ASP A 350 0.37 10.21 4.71
N HIS A 351 0.15 9.39 3.70
CA HIS A 351 0.27 9.74 2.28
C HIS A 351 -1.09 10.08 1.64
N GLY A 352 -2.13 10.22 2.45
CA GLY A 352 -3.50 10.51 2.03
C GLY A 352 -3.64 11.89 1.39
N SER A 353 -4.17 11.92 0.17
CA SER A 353 -4.47 13.15 -0.59
C SER A 353 -5.56 12.87 -1.64
N SER A 354 -6.13 13.92 -2.24
CA SER A 354 -7.04 13.75 -3.38
C SER A 354 -6.34 13.02 -4.54
N ALA A 355 -5.08 13.39 -4.81
CA ALA A 355 -4.25 12.74 -5.81
C ALA A 355 -4.05 11.25 -5.51
N THR A 356 -3.83 10.88 -4.24
CA THR A 356 -3.67 9.49 -3.85
C THR A 356 -4.95 8.69 -4.11
N THR A 357 -6.10 9.22 -3.69
CA THR A 357 -7.41 8.60 -3.97
C THR A 357 -7.66 8.49 -5.47
N ALA A 358 -7.37 9.54 -6.24
CA ALA A 358 -7.51 9.56 -7.71
C ALA A 358 -6.66 8.48 -8.38
N LEU A 359 -5.42 8.27 -7.89
CA LEU A 359 -4.49 7.25 -8.39
C LEU A 359 -5.14 5.87 -8.28
N PHE A 360 -5.67 5.53 -7.11
CA PHE A 360 -6.24 4.21 -6.86
C PHE A 360 -7.58 4.05 -7.59
N ALA A 361 -8.38 5.12 -7.68
CA ALA A 361 -9.60 5.15 -8.48
C ALA A 361 -9.32 4.85 -9.97
N LEU A 362 -8.29 5.45 -10.55
CA LEU A 362 -7.85 5.16 -11.92
C LEU A 362 -7.40 3.71 -12.07
N LYS A 363 -6.56 3.20 -11.16
CA LYS A 363 -6.08 1.81 -11.21
C LYS A 363 -7.25 0.82 -11.15
N ALA A 364 -8.17 1.01 -10.20
CA ALA A 364 -9.33 0.16 -10.01
C ALA A 364 -10.28 0.23 -11.20
N SER A 365 -10.57 1.43 -11.71
CA SER A 365 -11.41 1.63 -12.90
C SER A 365 -10.83 0.92 -14.13
N THR A 366 -9.50 1.01 -14.33
CA THR A 366 -8.81 0.29 -15.40
C THR A 366 -8.90 -1.23 -15.23
N ALA A 367 -8.79 -1.72 -13.99
CA ALA A 367 -8.92 -3.14 -13.69
C ALA A 367 -10.36 -3.65 -13.89
N LEU A 368 -11.38 -2.78 -13.88
CA LEU A 368 -12.77 -3.16 -14.14
C LEU A 368 -13.09 -3.34 -15.63
N GLU A 369 -12.23 -2.87 -16.54
CA GLU A 369 -12.48 -2.95 -17.98
C GLU A 369 -12.36 -4.37 -18.54
N PRO A 370 -13.34 -4.84 -19.34
CA PRO A 370 -13.26 -6.13 -20.00
C PRO A 370 -12.07 -6.19 -20.97
N GLY A 371 -11.24 -7.23 -20.88
CA GLY A 371 -10.18 -7.49 -21.87
C GLY A 371 -8.78 -6.95 -21.53
N ARG A 372 -8.63 -6.08 -20.52
CA ARG A 372 -7.31 -5.76 -19.94
C ARG A 372 -6.96 -6.78 -18.84
N SER A 373 -6.75 -8.04 -19.21
CA SER A 373 -6.06 -8.98 -18.32
C SER A 373 -4.57 -8.66 -18.40
N ARG A 374 -3.96 -8.26 -17.29
CA ARG A 374 -2.49 -8.10 -17.19
C ARG A 374 -1.82 -9.34 -16.63
#